data_AF-A0A959XN13-F1
#
_entry.id   AF-A0A959XN13-F1
#
_cell.length_a   1.000
_cell.length_b   1.000
_cell.length_c   1.000
_cell.angle_alpha   90.00
_cell.angle_beta   90.00
_cell.angle_gamma   90.00
#
_symmetry.space_group_name_H-M   'P 1'
#
loop_
_entity.id
_entity.type
_entity.pdbx_description
1 polymer ?
#
loop_
_entity_poly.entity_id
_entity_poly.type
_entity_poly.pdbx_seq_one_letter_code
_entity_poly.pdbx_strand_id
1 'polypeptide(L)'
;MAFFRDLGNGSTSFFRAFGFALSNRMGWMFLVPTLLWILMAFGLFTLLKGPVDDLSDWVAAQLNIPVSEADAGWWSAIKGFINGARELIVSIVLHVAIGYLLFVANKYIVLILLSPLLAYASERTEEIITGNTYPFSWMQLLRDALRGALIAMRNGIMELGISAGVWFLTILLPILSPFSVVLLFFVSSYFYGFSM
;
A
#
# COMPACT_ATOMS: atom_id res chain seq x y z
N MET A 1 -8.89 14.54 28.78
CA MET A 1 -9.17 13.10 28.57
C MET A 1 -10.23 12.86 27.48
N ALA A 2 -10.22 13.61 26.36
CA ALA A 2 -11.10 13.33 25.21
C ALA A 2 -10.50 12.23 24.32
N PHE A 3 -9.20 12.35 24.01
CA PHE A 3 -8.47 11.42 23.15
C PHE A 3 -8.66 9.94 23.51
N PHE A 4 -8.39 9.53 24.75
CA PHE A 4 -8.53 8.11 25.16
C PHE A 4 -9.97 7.61 25.11
N ARG A 5 -10.95 8.48 25.35
CA ARG A 5 -12.38 8.13 25.27
C ARG A 5 -12.81 7.95 23.81
N ASP A 6 -12.39 8.87 22.95
CA ASP A 6 -12.70 8.83 21.51
C ASP A 6 -12.01 7.64 20.83
N LEU A 7 -10.78 7.32 21.25
CA LEU A 7 -10.03 6.14 20.81
C LEU A 7 -10.73 4.85 21.23
N GLY A 8 -11.18 4.75 22.49
CA GLY A 8 -11.97 3.61 22.98
C GLY A 8 -13.31 3.44 22.25
N ASN A 9 -14.00 4.54 21.96
CA ASN A 9 -15.25 4.55 21.20
C ASN A 9 -15.04 4.09 19.75
N GLY A 10 -13.95 4.52 19.11
CA GLY A 10 -13.59 4.10 17.75
C GLY A 10 -13.36 2.59 17.66
N SER A 11 -12.51 2.05 18.55
CA SER A 11 -12.23 0.60 18.57
C SER A 11 -13.47 -0.25 18.86
N THR A 12 -14.30 0.16 19.82
CA THR A 12 -15.53 -0.60 20.14
C THR A 12 -16.57 -0.52 19.03
N SER A 13 -16.71 0.63 18.38
CA SER A 13 -17.62 0.80 17.24
C SER A 13 -17.19 -0.05 16.04
N PHE A 14 -15.88 -0.18 15.78
CA PHE A 14 -15.35 -1.04 14.72
C PHE A 14 -15.79 -2.50 14.88
N PHE A 15 -15.62 -3.07 16.08
CA PHE A 15 -16.06 -4.46 16.33
C PHE A 15 -17.58 -4.62 16.31
N ARG A 16 -18.34 -3.60 16.75
CA ARG A 16 -19.81 -3.60 16.65
C ARG A 16 -20.30 -3.55 15.20
N ALA A 17 -19.65 -2.76 14.34
CA ALA A 17 -19.98 -2.66 12.92
C ALA A 17 -19.84 -4.00 12.19
N PHE A 18 -18.82 -4.79 12.54
CA PHE A 18 -18.66 -6.14 12.00
C PHE A 18 -19.85 -7.04 12.35
N GLY A 19 -20.24 -7.10 13.63
CA GLY A 19 -21.41 -7.87 14.07
C GLY A 19 -22.73 -7.38 13.45
N PHE A 20 -22.88 -6.06 13.30
CA PHE A 20 -24.03 -5.43 12.65
C PHE A 20 -24.14 -5.85 11.17
N ALA A 21 -23.04 -5.80 10.41
CA ALA A 21 -23.03 -6.15 9.00
C ALA A 21 -23.36 -7.63 8.77
N LEU A 22 -22.84 -8.53 9.62
CA LEU A 22 -23.16 -9.97 9.56
C LEU A 22 -24.63 -10.24 9.89
N SER A 23 -25.17 -9.58 10.92
CA SER A 23 -26.56 -9.76 11.37
C SER A 23 -27.58 -9.26 10.34
N ASN A 24 -27.22 -8.26 9.53
CA ASN A 24 -28.09 -7.65 8.52
C ASN A 24 -27.85 -8.17 7.09
N ARG A 25 -27.29 -9.39 6.93
CA ARG A 25 -27.02 -10.03 5.63
C ARG A 25 -26.08 -9.24 4.69
N MET A 26 -25.30 -8.29 5.23
CA MET A 26 -24.30 -7.52 4.47
C MET A 26 -22.91 -8.19 4.50
N GLY A 27 -22.78 -9.37 5.10
CA GLY A 27 -21.49 -10.07 5.23
C GLY A 27 -20.76 -10.37 3.91
N TRP A 28 -21.49 -10.50 2.80
CA TRP A 28 -20.90 -10.69 1.47
C TRP A 28 -20.03 -9.50 1.02
N MET A 29 -20.32 -8.29 1.53
CA MET A 29 -19.57 -7.07 1.21
C MET A 29 -18.14 -7.09 1.74
N PHE A 30 -17.80 -8.00 2.68
CA PHE A 30 -16.41 -8.21 3.11
C PHE A 30 -15.62 -9.14 2.19
N LEU A 31 -16.30 -10.07 1.51
CA LEU A 31 -15.64 -11.02 0.60
C LEU A 31 -15.18 -10.34 -0.68
N VAL A 32 -15.96 -9.37 -1.18
CA VAL A 32 -15.63 -8.65 -2.43
C VAL A 32 -14.30 -7.90 -2.33
N PRO A 33 -14.02 -7.09 -1.30
CA PRO A 33 -12.71 -6.48 -1.08
C PRO A 33 -11.57 -7.49 -1.02
N THR A 34 -11.74 -8.61 -0.30
CA THR A 34 -10.68 -9.61 -0.16
C THR A 34 -10.37 -10.28 -1.49
N LEU A 35 -11.39 -10.69 -2.24
CA LEU A 35 -11.22 -11.29 -3.56
C LEU A 35 -10.59 -10.30 -4.55
N LEU A 36 -11.08 -9.07 -4.57
CA LEU A 36 -10.54 -8.03 -5.44
C LEU A 36 -9.09 -7.72 -5.10
N TRP A 37 -8.74 -7.66 -3.81
CA TRP A 37 -7.37 -7.43 -3.37
C TRP A 37 -6.43 -8.55 -3.82
N ILE A 38 -6.83 -9.82 -3.68
CA ILE A 38 -6.03 -10.97 -4.12
C ILE A 38 -5.86 -10.94 -5.65
N LEU A 39 -6.95 -10.70 -6.38
CA LEU A 39 -6.94 -10.64 -7.84
C LEU A 39 -6.03 -9.52 -8.35
N MET A 40 -6.17 -8.32 -7.78
CA MET A 40 -5.33 -7.17 -8.15
C MET A 40 -3.88 -7.37 -7.73
N ALA A 41 -3.60 -7.92 -6.55
CA ALA A 41 -2.24 -8.24 -6.10
C ALA A 41 -1.57 -9.22 -7.06
N PHE A 42 -2.26 -10.31 -7.42
CA PHE A 42 -1.75 -11.29 -8.38
C PHE A 42 -1.55 -10.66 -9.76
N GLY A 43 -2.54 -9.92 -10.27
CA GLY A 43 -2.47 -9.26 -11.57
C GLY A 43 -1.29 -8.28 -11.66
N LEU A 44 -1.16 -7.37 -10.69
CA LEU A 44 -0.06 -6.40 -10.61
C LEU A 44 1.30 -7.09 -10.51
N PHE A 45 1.42 -8.11 -9.66
CA PHE A 45 2.67 -8.85 -9.49
C PHE A 45 3.08 -9.55 -10.79
N THR A 46 2.15 -10.23 -11.47
CA THR A 46 2.44 -10.89 -12.76
C THR A 46 2.79 -9.91 -13.88
N LEU A 47 2.11 -8.76 -13.92
CA LEU A 47 2.31 -7.75 -14.95
C LEU A 47 3.66 -7.03 -14.81
N LEU A 48 4.09 -6.80 -13.56
CA LEU A 48 5.26 -5.98 -13.26
C LEU A 48 6.51 -6.80 -12.99
N LYS A 49 6.42 -8.12 -12.85
CA LYS A 49 7.59 -8.99 -12.65
C LYS A 49 8.68 -8.75 -13.69
N GLY A 50 8.36 -8.80 -14.99
CA GLY A 50 9.34 -8.57 -16.07
C GLY A 50 10.02 -7.19 -15.97
N PRO A 51 9.26 -6.08 -15.96
CA PRO A 51 9.83 -4.75 -15.80
C PRO A 51 10.68 -4.55 -14.53
N VAL A 52 10.32 -5.24 -13.43
CA VAL A 52 11.07 -5.18 -12.17
C VAL A 52 12.39 -5.93 -12.28
N ASP A 53 12.38 -7.12 -12.90
CA ASP A 53 13.59 -7.91 -13.16
C ASP A 53 14.54 -7.10 -14.07
N ASP A 54 14.03 -6.54 -15.19
CA ASP A 54 14.81 -5.72 -16.12
C ASP A 54 15.43 -4.48 -15.44
N LEU A 55 14.66 -3.80 -14.59
CA LEU A 55 15.14 -2.64 -13.83
C LEU A 55 16.21 -3.04 -12.80
N SER A 56 16.00 -4.16 -12.10
CA SER A 56 16.97 -4.69 -11.15
C SER A 56 18.30 -5.01 -11.83
N ASP A 57 18.26 -5.67 -12.98
CA ASP A 57 19.43 -6.04 -13.77
C ASP A 57 20.17 -4.79 -14.31
N TRP A 58 19.42 -3.78 -14.77
CA TRP A 58 19.99 -2.50 -15.21
C TRP A 58 20.72 -1.77 -14.08
N VAL A 59 20.11 -1.70 -12.88
CA VAL A 59 20.75 -1.07 -11.72
C VAL A 59 21.98 -1.87 -11.28
N ALA A 60 21.91 -3.21 -11.27
CA ALA A 60 23.04 -4.07 -10.93
C ALA A 60 24.22 -3.87 -11.90
N ALA A 61 23.96 -3.80 -13.20
CA ALA A 61 24.97 -3.54 -14.23
C ALA A 61 25.69 -2.21 -14.01
N GLN A 62 24.95 -1.15 -13.69
CA GLN A 62 25.51 0.20 -13.51
C GLN A 62 26.28 0.38 -12.21
N LEU A 63 26.00 -0.48 -11.24
CA LEU A 63 26.68 -0.54 -9.98
C LEU A 63 27.92 -1.45 -10.05
N ASN A 64 28.17 -2.19 -11.13
CA ASN A 64 29.27 -3.15 -11.17
C ASN A 64 30.66 -2.46 -11.11
N ILE A 65 31.58 -2.99 -10.29
CA ILE A 65 32.96 -2.48 -10.20
C ILE A 65 33.79 -3.26 -11.22
N PRO A 66 34.48 -2.61 -12.18
CA PRO A 66 35.29 -3.31 -13.16
C PRO A 66 36.38 -4.13 -12.46
N VAL A 67 36.28 -5.45 -12.58
CA VAL A 67 37.31 -6.39 -12.14
C VAL A 67 38.24 -6.58 -13.33
N SER A 68 39.44 -6.00 -13.27
CA SER A 68 40.45 -6.25 -14.30
C SER A 68 40.94 -7.69 -14.18
N GLU A 69 40.78 -8.47 -15.24
CA GLU A 69 41.24 -9.87 -15.34
C GLU A 69 42.77 -10.03 -15.23
N ALA A 70 43.52 -8.92 -15.24
CA ALA A 70 44.98 -8.91 -15.23
C ALA A 70 45.63 -9.18 -13.85
N ASP A 71 44.88 -9.11 -12.74
CA ASP A 71 45.42 -9.36 -11.38
C ASP A 71 44.85 -10.66 -10.79
N ALA A 72 45.51 -11.78 -11.08
CA ALA A 72 45.23 -13.10 -10.48
C ALA A 72 45.77 -13.22 -9.04
N GLY A 73 45.29 -12.35 -8.14
CA GLY A 73 45.67 -12.34 -6.72
C GLY A 73 44.47 -12.44 -5.78
N TRP A 74 44.71 -12.65 -4.48
CA TRP A 74 43.69 -12.64 -3.42
C TRP A 74 42.76 -11.40 -3.46
N TRP A 75 43.24 -10.30 -4.04
CA TRP A 75 42.50 -9.07 -4.26
C TRP A 75 41.35 -9.18 -5.29
N SER A 76 41.49 -10.00 -6.34
CA SER A 76 40.39 -10.23 -7.30
C SER A 76 39.30 -11.12 -6.72
N ALA A 77 39.67 -12.10 -5.87
CA ALA A 77 38.72 -12.91 -5.11
C ALA A 77 37.89 -12.05 -4.13
N ILE A 78 38.52 -11.08 -3.45
CA ILE A 78 37.81 -10.13 -2.58
C ILE A 78 36.88 -9.21 -3.37
N LYS A 79 37.34 -8.67 -4.51
CA LYS A 79 36.48 -7.85 -5.38
C LYS A 79 35.27 -8.65 -5.91
N GLY A 80 35.48 -9.89 -6.32
CA GLY A 80 34.41 -10.79 -6.77
C GLY A 80 33.40 -11.08 -5.65
N PHE A 81 33.87 -11.34 -4.42
CA PHE A 81 33.00 -11.52 -3.27
C PHE A 81 32.19 -10.25 -2.94
N ILE A 82 32.81 -9.07 -2.94
CA ILE A 82 32.14 -7.79 -2.69
C ILE A 82 31.11 -7.49 -3.78
N ASN A 83 31.43 -7.75 -5.05
CA ASN A 83 30.51 -7.54 -6.17
C ASN A 83 29.31 -8.49 -6.07
N GLY A 84 29.51 -9.78 -5.80
CA GLY A 84 28.41 -10.73 -5.62
C GLY A 84 27.53 -10.41 -4.41
N ALA A 85 28.13 -10.02 -3.28
CA ALA A 85 27.39 -9.60 -2.10
C ALA A 85 26.56 -8.32 -2.36
N ARG A 86 27.13 -7.35 -3.09
CA ARG A 86 26.44 -6.12 -3.48
C ARG A 86 25.29 -6.39 -4.42
N GLU A 87 25.48 -7.21 -5.44
CA GLU A 87 24.46 -7.56 -6.42
C GLU A 87 23.25 -8.22 -5.72
N LEU A 88 23.52 -9.15 -4.80
CA LEU A 88 22.48 -9.75 -3.97
C LEU A 88 21.74 -8.72 -3.11
N ILE A 89 22.47 -7.83 -2.42
CA ILE A 89 21.86 -6.80 -1.55
C ILE A 89 21.03 -5.82 -2.36
N VAL A 90 21.55 -5.32 -3.49
CA VAL A 90 20.85 -4.39 -4.38
C VAL A 90 19.58 -5.03 -4.93
N SER A 91 19.67 -6.29 -5.38
CA SER A 91 18.52 -7.05 -5.86
C SER A 91 17.45 -7.18 -4.78
N ILE A 92 17.80 -7.64 -3.57
CA ILE A 92 16.84 -7.79 -2.46
C ILE A 92 16.20 -6.45 -2.10
N VAL A 93 16.99 -5.40 -1.96
CA VAL A 93 16.49 -4.06 -1.57
C VAL A 93 15.54 -3.50 -2.63
N LEU A 94 15.88 -3.61 -3.92
CA LEU A 94 15.01 -3.16 -5.01
C LEU A 94 13.71 -3.96 -5.07
N HIS A 95 13.77 -5.29 -4.95
CA HIS A 95 12.58 -6.13 -4.96
C HIS A 95 11.65 -5.81 -3.78
N VAL A 96 12.21 -5.59 -2.58
CA VAL A 96 11.43 -5.20 -1.40
C VAL A 96 10.85 -3.80 -1.55
N ALA A 97 11.63 -2.83 -2.04
CA ALA A 97 11.19 -1.46 -2.24
C ALA A 97 10.06 -1.37 -3.27
N ILE A 98 10.23 -2.06 -4.41
CA ILE A 98 9.21 -2.11 -5.46
C ILE A 98 7.99 -2.89 -4.96
N GLY A 99 8.19 -4.04 -4.29
CA GLY A 99 7.10 -4.80 -3.68
C GLY A 99 6.26 -3.97 -2.71
N TYR A 100 6.90 -3.14 -1.88
CA TYR A 100 6.21 -2.17 -1.02
C TYR A 100 5.42 -1.12 -1.82
N LEU A 101 6.03 -0.54 -2.86
CA LEU A 101 5.37 0.39 -3.76
C LEU A 101 4.13 -0.23 -4.42
N LEU A 102 4.24 -1.47 -4.91
CA LEU A 102 3.13 -2.23 -5.49
C LEU A 102 2.04 -2.53 -4.47
N PHE A 103 2.41 -2.85 -3.23
CA PHE A 103 1.46 -3.06 -2.15
C PHE A 103 0.65 -1.79 -1.86
N VAL A 104 1.30 -0.63 -1.74
CA VAL A 104 0.63 0.66 -1.54
C VAL A 104 -0.24 1.02 -2.74
N ALA A 105 0.25 0.83 -3.97
CA ALA A 105 -0.54 1.07 -5.18
C ALA A 105 -1.77 0.16 -5.25
N ASN A 106 -1.60 -1.14 -4.96
CA ASN A 106 -2.69 -2.12 -4.94
C ASN A 106 -3.79 -1.73 -3.95
N LYS A 107 -3.41 -1.31 -2.73
CA LYS A 107 -4.35 -0.78 -1.72
C LYS A 107 -5.25 0.31 -2.32
N TYR A 108 -4.66 1.32 -2.95
CA TYR A 108 -5.42 2.45 -3.48
C TYR A 108 -6.25 2.12 -4.72
N ILE A 109 -5.75 1.27 -5.61
CA ILE A 109 -6.51 0.77 -6.77
C ILE A 109 -7.75 0.01 -6.28
N VAL A 110 -7.57 -0.89 -5.32
CA VAL A 110 -8.66 -1.66 -4.72
C VAL A 110 -9.69 -0.74 -4.07
N LEU A 111 -9.26 0.28 -3.32
CA LEU A 111 -10.17 1.25 -2.70
C LEU A 111 -10.97 2.07 -3.71
N ILE A 112 -10.34 2.49 -4.82
CA ILE A 112 -11.02 3.22 -5.90
C ILE A 112 -12.08 2.33 -6.55
N LEU A 113 -11.76 1.08 -6.84
CA LEU A 113 -12.71 0.13 -7.44
C LEU A 113 -13.84 -0.27 -6.48
N LEU A 114 -13.57 -0.28 -5.17
CA LEU A 114 -14.55 -0.58 -4.13
C LEU A 114 -15.42 0.61 -3.75
N SER A 115 -15.10 1.83 -4.16
CA SER A 115 -15.85 3.02 -3.76
C SER A 115 -17.36 2.94 -4.03
N PRO A 116 -17.87 2.30 -5.11
CA PRO A 116 -19.30 2.12 -5.31
C PRO A 116 -19.92 1.13 -4.31
N LEU A 117 -19.18 0.07 -3.97
CA LEU A 117 -19.63 -0.91 -2.98
C LEU A 117 -19.68 -0.29 -1.58
N LEU A 118 -18.68 0.53 -1.23
CA LEU A 118 -18.64 1.24 0.05
C LEU A 118 -19.77 2.26 0.17
N ALA A 119 -20.06 3.01 -0.90
CA ALA A 119 -21.21 3.91 -0.95
C ALA A 119 -22.53 3.15 -0.76
N TYR A 120 -22.70 2.01 -1.45
CA TYR A 120 -23.87 1.14 -1.29
C TYR A 120 -24.02 0.63 0.15
N ALA A 121 -22.91 0.18 0.77
CA ALA A 121 -22.90 -0.30 2.15
C ALA A 121 -23.29 0.81 3.14
N SER A 122 -22.85 2.05 2.88
CA SER A 122 -23.22 3.22 3.68
C SER A 122 -24.71 3.53 3.60
N GLU A 123 -25.27 3.61 2.39
CA GLU A 123 -26.72 3.85 2.18
C GLU A 123 -27.55 2.77 2.87
N ARG A 124 -27.19 1.49 2.70
CA ARG A 124 -27.91 0.38 3.34
C ARG A 124 -27.82 0.41 4.86
N THR A 125 -26.67 0.79 5.40
CA THR A 125 -26.50 0.93 6.85
C THR A 125 -27.38 2.05 7.40
N GLU A 126 -27.46 3.19 6.70
CA GLU A 126 -28.32 4.31 7.08
C GLU A 126 -29.81 3.94 7.03
N GLU A 127 -30.26 3.24 5.99
CA GLU A 127 -31.64 2.75 5.88
C GLU A 127 -32.01 1.84 7.05
N ILE A 128 -31.12 0.92 7.45
CA ILE A 128 -31.35 -0.02 8.55
C ILE A 128 -31.39 0.71 9.90
N ILE A 129 -30.51 1.69 10.11
CA ILE A 129 -30.41 2.42 11.39
C ILE A 129 -31.55 3.41 11.56
N THR A 130 -31.89 4.17 10.51
CA THR A 130 -32.90 5.24 10.58
C THR A 130 -34.32 4.76 10.31
N GLY A 131 -34.48 3.63 9.63
CA GLY A 131 -35.77 3.12 9.17
C GLY A 131 -36.37 3.92 8.00
N ASN A 132 -35.68 4.95 7.50
CA ASN A 132 -36.12 5.74 6.35
C ASN A 132 -35.68 5.07 5.06
N THR A 133 -36.62 4.83 4.14
CA THR A 133 -36.33 4.32 2.80
C THR A 133 -36.23 5.47 1.82
N TYR A 134 -35.05 5.67 1.23
CA TYR A 134 -34.85 6.61 0.13
C TYR A 134 -34.95 5.87 -1.22
N PRO A 135 -35.46 6.50 -2.28
CA PRO A 135 -35.45 5.88 -3.60
C PRO A 135 -34.00 5.74 -4.07
N PHE A 136 -33.58 4.50 -4.32
CA PHE A 136 -32.22 4.20 -4.76
C PHE A 136 -31.90 4.88 -6.09
N SER A 137 -30.84 5.68 -6.12
CA SER A 137 -30.41 6.45 -7.29
C SER A 137 -28.99 6.05 -7.69
N TRP A 138 -28.87 5.30 -8.79
CA TRP A 138 -27.57 4.91 -9.37
C TRP A 138 -26.66 6.12 -9.66
N MET A 139 -27.25 7.25 -10.06
CA MET A 139 -26.50 8.47 -10.33
C MET A 139 -25.92 9.09 -9.06
N GLN A 140 -26.67 9.05 -7.95
CA GLN A 140 -26.19 9.53 -6.65
C GLN A 140 -25.08 8.63 -6.12
N LEU A 141 -25.31 7.31 -6.14
CA LEU A 141 -24.33 6.32 -5.71
C LEU A 141 -23.01 6.45 -6.47
N LEU A 142 -23.06 6.60 -7.80
CA LEU A 142 -21.84 6.76 -8.60
C LEU A 142 -21.14 8.09 -8.30
N ARG A 143 -21.87 9.17 -8.04
CA ARG A 143 -21.29 10.46 -7.66
C ARG A 143 -20.59 10.39 -6.31
N ASP A 144 -21.18 9.73 -5.32
CA ASP A 144 -20.60 9.54 -4.00
C ASP A 144 -19.39 8.60 -4.06
N ALA A 145 -19.48 7.54 -4.86
CA ALA A 145 -18.38 6.64 -5.17
C ALA A 145 -17.20 7.36 -5.83
N LEU A 146 -17.46 8.22 -6.83
CA LEU A 146 -16.43 9.02 -7.49
C LEU A 146 -15.77 10.00 -6.53
N ARG A 147 -16.55 10.65 -5.66
CA ARG A 147 -16.01 11.53 -4.62
C ARG A 147 -15.09 10.75 -3.66
N GLY A 148 -15.52 9.57 -3.21
CA GLY A 148 -14.72 8.67 -2.38
C GLY A 148 -13.42 8.22 -3.09
N ALA A 149 -13.53 7.83 -4.36
CA ALA A 149 -12.39 7.43 -5.18
C ALA A 149 -11.37 8.58 -5.37
N LEU A 150 -11.84 9.81 -5.60
CA LEU A 150 -10.98 10.97 -5.75
C LEU A 150 -10.21 11.28 -4.45
N ILE A 151 -10.88 11.15 -3.30
CA ILE A 151 -10.25 11.30 -1.98
C ILE A 151 -9.20 10.22 -1.78
N ALA A 152 -9.52 8.95 -2.06
CA ALA A 152 -8.59 7.83 -1.97
C ALA A 152 -7.37 8.04 -2.88
N MET A 153 -7.58 8.47 -4.13
CA MET A 153 -6.49 8.78 -5.06
C MET A 153 -5.59 9.90 -4.55
N ARG A 154 -6.18 11.01 -4.08
CA ARG A 154 -5.42 12.13 -3.51
C ARG A 154 -4.58 11.66 -2.31
N ASN A 155 -5.17 10.84 -1.44
CA ASN A 155 -4.48 10.25 -0.30
C ASN A 155 -3.33 9.35 -0.72
N GLY A 156 -3.53 8.53 -1.74
CA GLY A 156 -2.47 7.65 -2.26
C GLY A 156 -1.31 8.44 -2.84
N ILE A 157 -1.57 9.50 -3.60
CA ILE A 157 -0.51 10.39 -4.10
C ILE A 157 0.25 11.04 -2.95
N MET A 158 -0.44 11.47 -1.89
CA MET A 158 0.20 12.06 -0.71
C MET A 158 1.03 11.03 0.08
N GLU A 159 0.50 9.82 0.31
CA GLU A 159 1.21 8.74 1.01
C GLU A 159 2.47 8.33 0.23
N LEU A 160 2.34 8.15 -1.10
CA LEU A 160 3.47 7.82 -1.98
C LEU A 160 4.50 8.95 -2.03
N GLY A 161 4.07 10.21 -2.12
CA GLY A 161 4.97 11.37 -2.14
C GLY A 161 5.76 11.52 -0.83
N ILE A 162 5.10 11.38 0.32
CA ILE A 162 5.75 11.41 1.63
C ILE A 162 6.71 10.22 1.75
N SER A 163 6.27 9.03 1.35
CA SER A 163 7.10 7.82 1.40
C SER A 163 8.37 7.99 0.56
N ALA A 164 8.23 8.45 -0.69
CA ALA A 164 9.36 8.72 -1.58
C ALA A 164 10.31 9.78 -1.00
N GLY A 165 9.78 10.85 -0.40
CA GLY A 165 10.59 11.88 0.25
C GLY A 165 11.40 11.34 1.43
N VAL A 166 10.80 10.47 2.25
CA VAL A 166 11.47 9.83 3.40
C VAL A 166 12.55 8.85 2.93
N TRP A 167 12.28 8.08 1.88
CA TRP A 167 13.28 7.20 1.26
C TRP A 167 14.45 8.01 0.70
N PHE A 168 14.19 9.10 -0.02
CA PHE A 168 15.21 10.00 -0.55
C PHE A 168 16.11 10.57 0.55
N LEU A 169 15.52 11.05 1.66
CA LEU A 169 16.28 11.55 2.81
C LEU A 169 17.12 10.45 3.49
N THR A 170 16.60 9.21 3.54
CA THR A 170 17.32 8.06 4.12
C THR A 170 18.56 7.72 3.30
N ILE A 171 18.49 7.82 1.97
CA ILE A 171 19.63 7.59 1.08
C ILE A 171 20.71 8.68 1.29
N LEU A 172 20.31 9.95 1.47
CA LEU A 172 21.24 11.06 1.71
C LEU A 172 21.90 11.01 3.10
N LEU A 173 21.15 10.58 4.11
CA LEU A 173 21.60 10.52 5.50
C LEU A 173 21.33 9.13 6.09
N PRO A 174 22.24 8.15 5.89
CA PRO A 174 22.05 6.78 6.33
C PRO A 174 21.78 6.61 7.84
N ILE A 175 22.28 7.55 8.66
CA ILE A 175 22.02 7.63 10.11
C ILE A 175 20.53 7.76 10.44
N LEU A 176 19.71 8.28 9.53
CA LEU A 176 18.27 8.42 9.72
C LEU A 176 17.49 7.13 9.45
N SER A 177 18.13 6.06 8.95
CA SER A 177 17.49 4.79 8.61
C SER A 177 16.57 4.19 9.70
N PRO A 178 16.95 4.10 10.98
CA PRO A 178 16.02 3.57 11.99
C PRO A 178 14.83 4.51 12.25
N PHE A 179 15.01 5.83 12.08
CA PHE A 179 13.95 6.81 12.27
C PHE A 179 12.96 6.82 11.09
N SER A 180 13.45 6.59 9.87
CA SER A 180 12.59 6.55 8.68
C SER A 180 11.62 5.38 8.71
N VAL A 181 12.03 4.21 9.21
CA VAL A 181 11.13 3.05 9.40
C VAL A 181 9.97 3.40 10.35
N VAL A 182 10.27 4.01 11.50
CA VAL A 182 9.26 4.41 12.49
C VAL A 182 8.33 5.47 11.91
N LEU A 183 8.88 6.46 11.20
CA LEU A 183 8.10 7.54 10.59
C LEU A 183 7.17 7.01 9.48
N LEU A 184 7.66 6.14 8.60
CA LEU A 184 6.84 5.51 7.55
C LEU A 184 5.71 4.68 8.15
N PHE A 185 5.95 3.97 9.26
CA PHE A 185 4.90 3.23 9.96
C PHE A 185 3.75 4.14 10.42
N PHE A 186 4.06 5.29 11.03
CA PHE A 186 3.04 6.25 11.45
C PHE A 186 2.32 6.91 10.28
N VAL A 187 3.06 7.27 9.22
CA VAL A 187 2.48 7.84 7.99
C VAL A 187 1.49 6.84 7.37
N SER A 188 1.90 5.58 7.18
CA SER A 188 1.02 4.56 6.63
C SER A 188 -0.17 4.27 7.53
N SER A 189 0.01 4.25 8.85
CA SER A 189 -1.11 4.09 9.80
C SER A 189 -2.14 5.22 9.68
N TYR A 190 -1.68 6.46 9.55
CA TYR A 190 -2.54 7.64 9.37
C TYR A 190 -3.31 7.56 8.04
N PHE A 191 -2.62 7.31 6.92
CA PHE A 191 -3.26 7.24 5.60
C PHE A 191 -4.13 6.00 5.42
N TYR A 192 -3.85 4.91 6.14
CA TYR A 192 -4.72 3.75 6.19
C TYR A 192 -6.03 4.08 6.92
N GLY A 193 -5.95 4.75 8.08
CA GLY A 193 -7.13 5.17 8.83
C GLY A 193 -7.97 6.26 8.13
N PHE A 194 -7.32 7.20 7.44
CA PHE A 194 -8.02 8.29 6.73
C PHE A 194 -8.68 7.85 5.42
N SER A 195 -8.32 6.69 4.89
CA SER A 195 -8.84 6.18 3.61
C SER A 195 -10.01 5.19 3.76
N MET A 196 -10.40 4.88 5.00
CA MET A 196 -11.57 4.08 5.38
C MET A 196 -12.64 4.99 5.99
#